data_AF-A0A9W6JC85-F1
#
_entry.id   AF-A0A9W6JC85-F1
#
_cell.length_a   1.000
_cell.length_b   1.000
_cell.length_c   1.000
_cell.angle_alpha   90.00
_cell.angle_beta   90.00
_cell.angle_gamma   90.00
#
_symmetry.space_group_name_H-M   'P 1'
#
loop_
_entity.id
_entity.type
_entity.pdbx_description
1 polymer ?
#
loop_
_entity_poly.entity_id
_entity_poly.type
_entity_poly.pdbx_seq_one_letter_code
_entity_poly.pdbx_strand_id
1 'polypeptide(L)'
;MSRILSEISKSSRSKNVCEDITVFSDAEFSELNHLIEEYIHSKQFIEGSFFVEEMSNGDSEGRAKRIYLDRLGKSRVMSSMKWADFETRLGSSDSTTSYRRTERMENDYFRNLESRLLRSCGVNANVTELVISMIDLQNKQIDELRSRRRQLRRGFIKEIVFNPIRSLRDKFESSTNKISRLEIPTQKLVGAITVVSDTSVLFTTRDWGVAGTISTMAGAMIAATAQ
;
A
#
# COMPACT_ATOMS: atom_id res chain seq x y z
N MET A 1 -7.13 -10.48 -9.66
CA MET A 1 -7.26 -10.22 -8.21
C MET A 1 -8.65 -10.49 -7.65
N SER A 2 -9.74 -9.92 -8.19
CA SER A 2 -11.10 -10.08 -7.64
C SER A 2 -11.59 -11.54 -7.52
N ARG A 3 -11.27 -12.41 -8.50
CA ARG A 3 -11.62 -13.84 -8.47
C ARG A 3 -10.94 -14.60 -7.33
N ILE A 4 -9.62 -14.42 -7.18
CA ILE A 4 -8.80 -15.01 -6.10
C ILE A 4 -9.32 -14.60 -4.71
N LEU A 5 -9.65 -13.32 -4.51
CA LEU A 5 -10.18 -12.83 -3.23
C LEU A 5 -11.62 -13.29 -2.96
N SER A 6 -12.39 -13.60 -4.00
CA SER A 6 -13.75 -14.14 -3.87
C SER A 6 -13.75 -15.62 -3.46
N GLU A 7 -12.75 -16.39 -3.87
CA GLU A 7 -12.60 -17.81 -3.51
C GLU A 7 -12.19 -18.00 -2.03
N ILE A 8 -11.47 -17.03 -1.45
CA ILE A 8 -11.22 -16.95 0.02
C ILE A 8 -12.53 -16.99 0.81
N SER A 9 -13.61 -16.41 0.28
CA SER A 9 -14.91 -16.36 0.98
C SER A 9 -15.84 -17.55 0.69
N LYS A 10 -15.57 -18.33 -0.37
CA LYS A 10 -16.49 -19.35 -0.90
C LYS A 10 -16.02 -20.79 -0.69
N SER A 11 -14.83 -21.01 -0.12
CA SER A 11 -14.37 -22.37 0.17
C SER A 11 -15.33 -23.08 1.14
N SER A 12 -15.97 -24.12 0.62
CA SER A 12 -16.85 -25.00 1.37
C SER A 12 -16.03 -25.75 2.41
N ARG A 13 -16.30 -25.44 3.67
CA ARG A 13 -15.62 -25.92 4.88
C ARG A 13 -15.33 -27.43 4.87
N SER A 14 -14.06 -27.79 4.70
CA SER A 14 -13.54 -29.07 5.21
C SER A 14 -12.98 -28.84 6.62
N LYS A 15 -13.38 -29.66 7.58
CA LYS A 15 -13.27 -29.40 9.03
C LYS A 15 -11.84 -29.41 9.63
N ASN A 16 -10.77 -29.53 8.82
CA ASN A 16 -9.40 -29.75 9.32
C ASN A 16 -8.33 -28.83 8.69
N VAL A 17 -8.71 -27.64 8.21
CA VAL A 17 -7.74 -26.62 7.77
C VAL A 17 -7.80 -25.46 8.75
N CYS A 18 -6.64 -25.07 9.30
CA CYS A 18 -6.47 -23.90 10.15
C CYS A 18 -7.09 -22.67 9.45
N GLU A 19 -7.84 -21.85 10.19
CA GLU A 19 -8.67 -20.75 9.65
C GLU A 19 -7.88 -19.65 8.91
N ASP A 20 -6.54 -19.70 8.92
CA ASP A 20 -5.64 -18.68 8.39
C ASP A 20 -4.88 -19.05 7.10
N ILE A 21 -5.21 -20.17 6.43
CA ILE A 21 -4.40 -20.65 5.27
C ILE A 21 -5.16 -20.53 3.95
N THR A 22 -4.67 -19.68 3.05
CA THR A 22 -5.12 -19.60 1.65
C THR A 22 -4.35 -20.63 0.80
N VAL A 23 -5.07 -21.47 0.06
CA VAL A 23 -4.49 -22.47 -0.84
C VAL A 23 -4.67 -22.00 -2.28
N PHE A 24 -3.57 -21.89 -3.02
CA PHE A 24 -3.55 -21.55 -4.45
C PHE A 24 -3.33 -22.82 -5.28
N SER A 25 -3.92 -22.88 -6.48
CA SER A 25 -3.44 -23.83 -7.50
C SER A 25 -2.12 -23.35 -8.11
N ASP A 26 -1.34 -24.27 -8.68
CA ASP A 26 -0.06 -24.01 -9.34
C ASP A 26 -0.18 -22.92 -10.43
N ALA A 27 -1.26 -22.97 -11.22
CA ALA A 27 -1.52 -22.03 -12.30
C ALA A 27 -1.86 -20.63 -11.78
N GLU A 28 -2.71 -20.53 -10.75
CA GLU A 28 -3.08 -19.26 -10.12
C GLU A 28 -1.89 -18.62 -9.41
N PHE A 29 -1.05 -19.44 -8.77
CA PHE A 29 0.16 -18.97 -8.12
C PHE A 29 1.16 -18.42 -9.14
N SER A 30 1.36 -19.13 -10.27
CA SER A 30 2.24 -18.69 -11.35
C SER A 30 1.74 -17.39 -12.00
N GLU A 31 0.44 -17.30 -12.29
CA GLU A 31 -0.18 -16.09 -12.84
C GLU A 31 -0.06 -14.90 -11.87
N LEU A 32 -0.36 -15.11 -10.58
CA LEU A 32 -0.23 -14.08 -9.55
C LEU A 32 1.22 -13.59 -9.44
N ASN A 33 2.19 -14.50 -9.43
CA ASN A 33 3.60 -14.15 -9.37
C ASN A 33 4.01 -13.30 -10.59
N HIS A 34 3.59 -13.71 -11.79
CA HIS A 34 3.87 -12.98 -13.02
C HIS A 34 3.30 -11.57 -13.00
N LEU A 35 2.03 -11.41 -12.63
CA LEU A 35 1.35 -10.11 -12.57
C LEU A 35 2.01 -9.16 -11.55
N ILE A 36 2.42 -9.68 -10.39
CA ILE A 36 3.08 -8.85 -9.39
C ILE A 36 4.50 -8.50 -9.84
N GLU A 37 5.25 -9.43 -10.42
CA GLU A 37 6.57 -9.14 -11.00
C GLU A 37 6.47 -8.07 -12.09
N GLU A 38 5.48 -8.13 -12.98
CA GLU A 38 5.26 -7.08 -13.98
C GLU A 38 4.94 -5.73 -13.31
N TYR A 39 4.05 -5.73 -12.31
CA TYR A 39 3.64 -4.51 -11.63
C TYR A 39 4.79 -3.84 -10.87
N ILE A 40 5.61 -4.59 -10.11
CA ILE A 40 6.70 -4.00 -9.32
C ILE A 40 7.86 -3.46 -10.17
N HIS A 41 7.97 -3.94 -11.42
CA HIS A 41 8.93 -3.42 -12.39
C HIS A 41 8.34 -2.29 -13.24
N SER A 42 7.04 -2.01 -13.11
CA SER A 42 6.41 -0.89 -13.79
C SER A 42 6.98 0.45 -13.30
N LYS A 43 7.11 1.39 -14.23
CA LYS A 43 7.51 2.77 -13.93
C LYS A 43 6.60 3.41 -12.86
N GLN A 44 5.30 3.10 -12.89
CA GLN A 44 4.33 3.62 -11.94
C GLN A 44 4.65 3.18 -10.51
N PHE A 45 4.88 1.88 -10.30
CA PHE A 45 5.20 1.35 -8.97
C PHE A 45 6.54 1.89 -8.45
N ILE A 46 7.57 1.91 -9.30
CA ILE A 46 8.91 2.39 -8.91
C ILE A 46 8.85 3.86 -8.49
N GLU A 47 8.22 4.71 -9.29
CA GLU A 47 8.10 6.14 -8.97
C GLU A 47 7.18 6.38 -7.77
N GLY A 48 6.08 5.62 -7.63
CA GLY A 48 5.18 5.71 -6.49
C GLY A 48 5.85 5.31 -5.18
N SER A 49 6.57 4.19 -5.18
CA SER A 49 7.33 3.71 -4.02
C SER A 49 8.40 4.73 -3.62
N PHE A 50 9.20 5.19 -4.59
CA PHE A 50 10.23 6.19 -4.33
C PHE A 50 9.64 7.51 -3.81
N PHE A 51 8.51 7.94 -4.38
CA PHE A 51 7.80 9.13 -3.91
C PHE A 51 7.40 9.03 -2.44
N VAL A 52 6.77 7.92 -2.03
CA VAL A 52 6.34 7.72 -0.63
C VAL A 52 7.54 7.66 0.32
N GLU A 53 8.62 6.98 -0.07
CA GLU A 53 9.87 6.92 0.71
C GLU A 53 10.47 8.32 0.91
N GLU A 54 10.62 9.11 -0.16
CA GLU A 54 11.14 10.48 -0.06
C GLU A 54 10.22 11.39 0.78
N MET A 55 8.90 11.23 0.68
CA MET A 55 7.95 11.96 1.53
C MET A 55 8.15 11.64 3.01
N SER A 56 8.42 10.38 3.37
CA SER A 56 8.74 10.00 4.75
C SER A 56 10.08 10.55 5.22
N ASN A 57 11.05 10.73 4.30
CA ASN A 57 12.39 11.25 4.61
C ASN A 57 12.45 12.78 4.70
N GLY A 58 11.36 13.47 4.38
CA GLY A 58 11.29 14.92 4.42
C GLY A 58 11.91 15.63 3.21
N ASP A 59 12.23 14.93 2.11
CA ASP A 59 12.62 15.55 0.84
C ASP A 59 11.37 16.09 0.10
N SER A 60 10.70 17.04 0.73
CA SER A 60 9.42 17.55 0.24
C SER A 60 9.58 18.67 -0.81
N GLU A 61 10.77 19.24 -0.98
CA GLU A 61 11.02 20.24 -2.05
C GLU A 61 11.83 19.70 -3.23
N GLY A 62 12.49 18.54 -3.08
CA GLY A 62 13.36 17.95 -4.10
C GLY A 62 12.63 16.99 -5.04
N ARG A 63 12.96 15.70 -4.94
CA ARG A 63 12.56 14.70 -5.94
C ARG A 63 11.10 14.28 -5.82
N ALA A 64 10.56 14.20 -4.61
CA ALA A 64 9.15 13.84 -4.40
C ALA A 64 8.20 14.83 -5.09
N LYS A 65 8.46 16.13 -4.92
CA LYS A 65 7.73 17.21 -5.60
C LYS A 65 7.81 17.07 -7.11
N ARG A 66 9.00 16.78 -7.66
CA ARG A 66 9.17 16.60 -9.11
C ARG A 66 8.30 15.46 -9.64
N ILE A 67 8.36 14.27 -9.02
CA ILE A 67 7.56 13.11 -9.41
C ILE A 67 6.07 13.43 -9.38
N TYR A 68 5.60 14.05 -8.30
CA TYR A 68 4.20 14.44 -8.15
C TYR A 68 3.74 15.41 -9.26
N LEU A 69 4.56 16.41 -9.58
CA LEU A 69 4.22 17.41 -10.58
C LEU A 69 4.28 16.86 -12.01
N ASP A 70 5.28 16.05 -12.33
CA ASP A 70 5.41 15.40 -13.64
C ASP A 70 4.21 14.49 -13.92
N ARG A 71 3.69 13.81 -12.90
CA ARG A 71 2.50 12.95 -13.03
C ARG A 71 1.18 13.70 -13.14
N LEU A 72 1.08 14.91 -12.60
CA LEU A 72 -0.15 15.73 -12.69
C LEU A 72 -0.23 16.60 -13.95
N GLY A 73 0.86 16.69 -14.75
CA GLY A 73 0.85 17.23 -16.12
C GLY A 73 0.37 18.68 -16.27
N LYS A 74 0.65 19.59 -15.31
CA LYS A 74 0.07 20.95 -15.28
C LYS A 74 1.11 22.08 -15.15
N SER A 75 0.72 23.27 -15.64
CA SER A 75 1.48 24.54 -15.62
C SER A 75 2.13 24.86 -14.26
N ARG A 76 3.36 25.41 -14.32
CA ARG A 76 4.28 25.71 -13.18
C ARG A 76 3.70 26.56 -12.03
N VAL A 77 2.60 27.30 -12.24
CA VAL A 77 2.01 28.16 -11.20
C VAL A 77 0.97 27.40 -10.37
N MET A 78 0.15 26.56 -11.00
CA MET A 78 -0.81 25.71 -10.27
C MET A 78 -0.15 24.54 -9.56
N SER A 79 1.06 24.15 -9.96
CA SER A 79 1.82 23.05 -9.37
C SER A 79 2.22 23.32 -7.92
N SER A 80 2.68 24.54 -7.59
CA SER A 80 3.12 24.89 -6.24
C SER A 80 1.97 24.92 -5.23
N MET A 81 0.79 25.41 -5.63
CA MET A 81 -0.41 25.39 -4.78
C MET A 81 -0.91 23.97 -4.55
N LYS A 82 -0.92 23.11 -5.57
CA LYS A 82 -1.33 21.70 -5.44
C LYS A 82 -0.37 20.90 -4.57
N TRP A 83 0.92 21.15 -4.70
CA TRP A 83 1.93 20.56 -3.84
C TRP A 83 1.73 20.98 -2.38
N ALA A 84 1.58 22.28 -2.15
CA ALA A 84 1.27 22.83 -0.84
C ALA A 84 0.00 22.19 -0.22
N ASP A 85 -1.08 22.10 -0.98
CA ASP A 85 -2.31 21.45 -0.54
C ASP A 85 -2.10 19.97 -0.20
N PHE A 86 -1.36 19.24 -1.03
CA PHE A 86 -0.99 17.85 -0.79
C PHE A 86 -0.21 17.70 0.52
N GLU A 87 0.83 18.49 0.75
CA GLU A 87 1.66 18.43 1.96
C GLU A 87 0.85 18.72 3.24
N THR A 88 -0.04 19.72 3.22
CA THR A 88 -0.89 19.98 4.39
C THR A 88 -1.94 18.91 4.61
N ARG A 89 -2.56 18.37 3.56
CA ARG A 89 -3.47 17.22 3.69
C ARG A 89 -2.76 15.99 4.23
N LEU A 90 -1.55 15.72 3.72
CA LEU A 90 -0.69 14.66 4.24
C LEU A 90 -0.25 14.95 5.68
N GLY A 91 -0.20 16.20 6.12
CA GLY A 91 0.25 16.56 7.47
C GLY A 91 1.78 16.52 7.62
N SER A 92 2.50 16.71 6.51
CA SER A 92 3.98 16.71 6.47
C SER A 92 4.61 18.09 6.54
N SER A 93 3.80 19.12 6.72
CA SER A 93 4.21 20.51 6.86
C SER A 93 3.55 21.10 8.11
N ASP A 94 4.35 21.62 9.03
CA ASP A 94 3.91 22.50 10.11
C ASP A 94 3.58 23.87 9.49
N SER A 95 2.43 23.97 8.82
CA SER A 95 2.08 25.20 8.11
C SER A 95 1.65 26.29 9.10
N THR A 96 2.63 27.05 9.57
CA THR A 96 2.47 28.38 10.19
C THR A 96 2.09 29.46 9.16
N THR A 97 2.04 29.12 7.87
CA THR A 97 1.62 30.02 6.80
C THR A 97 0.10 30.23 6.83
N SER A 98 -0.29 31.44 7.24
CA SER A 98 -1.64 31.92 7.55
C SER A 98 -2.66 31.92 6.39
N TYR A 99 -2.40 31.20 5.30
CA TYR A 99 -3.14 31.30 4.03
C TYR A 99 -3.91 30.04 3.61
N ARG A 100 -3.97 28.98 4.42
CA ARG A 100 -4.55 27.71 3.97
C ARG A 100 -6.01 27.53 4.38
N ARG A 101 -6.88 27.42 3.37
CA ARG A 101 -8.23 26.82 3.44
C ARG A 101 -8.20 25.27 3.46
N THR A 102 -7.01 24.68 3.42
CA THR A 102 -6.81 23.24 3.29
C THR A 102 -6.41 22.66 4.64
N GLU A 103 -7.11 21.62 5.09
CA GLU A 103 -6.87 20.94 6.36
C GLU A 103 -6.19 19.59 6.16
N ARG A 104 -5.58 19.08 7.24
CA ARG A 104 -5.04 17.73 7.31
C ARG A 104 -6.15 16.72 7.04
N MET A 105 -5.85 15.67 6.27
CA MET A 105 -6.78 14.57 6.08
C MET A 105 -7.02 13.86 7.42
N GLU A 106 -8.27 13.88 7.86
CA GLU A 106 -8.75 13.17 9.04
C GLU A 106 -8.74 11.65 8.82
N ASN A 107 -8.50 10.91 9.90
CA ASN A 107 -8.39 9.45 9.84
C ASN A 107 -9.70 8.79 9.39
N ASP A 108 -10.87 9.31 9.79
CA ASP A 108 -12.15 8.74 9.37
C ASP A 108 -12.43 8.96 7.88
N TYR A 109 -12.05 10.14 7.34
CA TYR A 109 -12.12 10.37 5.90
C TYR A 109 -11.18 9.45 5.13
N PHE A 110 -9.96 9.27 5.64
CA PHE A 110 -8.98 8.32 5.09
C PHE A 110 -9.52 6.88 5.07
N ARG A 111 -10.05 6.37 6.19
CA ARG A 111 -10.65 5.03 6.29
C ARG A 111 -11.77 4.81 5.28
N ASN A 112 -12.62 5.82 5.10
CA ASN A 112 -13.71 5.76 4.13
C ASN A 112 -13.20 5.68 2.69
N LEU A 113 -12.12 6.40 2.35
CA LEU A 113 -11.48 6.28 1.03
C LEU A 113 -10.85 4.90 0.85
N GLU A 114 -10.09 4.43 1.82
CA GLU A 114 -9.43 3.12 1.77
C GLU A 114 -10.44 1.97 1.61
N SER A 115 -11.49 1.96 2.42
CA SER A 115 -12.56 0.96 2.33
C SER A 115 -13.23 0.98 0.95
N ARG A 116 -13.45 2.17 0.38
CA ARG A 116 -14.01 2.32 -0.97
C ARG A 116 -13.06 1.79 -2.05
N LEU A 117 -11.76 2.03 -1.92
CA LEU A 117 -10.76 1.53 -2.85
C LEU A 117 -10.76 -0.01 -2.86
N LEU A 118 -10.59 -0.63 -1.69
CA LEU A 118 -10.56 -2.08 -1.55
C LEU A 118 -11.86 -2.73 -2.09
N ARG A 119 -13.02 -2.18 -1.75
CA ARG A 119 -14.30 -2.66 -2.28
C ARG A 119 -14.39 -2.51 -3.81
N SER A 120 -13.88 -1.42 -4.37
CA SER A 120 -13.86 -1.21 -5.83
C SER A 120 -12.93 -2.18 -6.56
N CYS A 121 -11.86 -2.65 -5.89
CA CYS A 121 -10.98 -3.71 -6.38
C CYS A 121 -11.60 -5.12 -6.24
N GLY A 122 -12.81 -5.23 -5.69
CA GLY A 122 -13.49 -6.50 -5.45
C GLY A 122 -12.94 -7.26 -4.24
N VAL A 123 -12.28 -6.59 -3.30
CA VAL A 123 -11.84 -7.20 -2.04
C VAL A 123 -13.07 -7.53 -1.19
N ASN A 124 -13.11 -8.72 -0.59
CA ASN A 124 -14.19 -9.14 0.29
C ASN A 124 -14.32 -8.19 1.50
N ALA A 125 -15.55 -7.99 2.01
CA ALA A 125 -15.81 -7.08 3.13
C ALA A 125 -15.01 -7.45 4.40
N ASN A 126 -14.88 -8.73 4.75
CA ASN A 126 -14.13 -9.18 5.92
C ASN A 126 -12.63 -8.90 5.77
N VAL A 127 -12.09 -9.09 4.55
CA VAL A 127 -10.69 -8.77 4.25
C VAL A 127 -10.47 -7.26 4.28
N THR A 128 -11.44 -6.49 3.79
CA THR A 128 -11.41 -5.02 3.87
C THR A 128 -11.37 -4.57 5.33
N GLU A 129 -12.23 -5.11 6.19
CA GLU A 129 -12.25 -4.81 7.63
C GLU A 129 -10.93 -5.19 8.32
N LEU A 130 -10.37 -6.35 7.98
CA LEU A 130 -9.06 -6.77 8.46
C LEU A 130 -7.96 -5.77 8.06
N VAL A 131 -7.89 -5.38 6.79
CA VAL A 131 -6.90 -4.40 6.29
C VAL A 131 -7.06 -3.07 7.05
N ILE A 132 -8.28 -2.54 7.15
CA ILE A 132 -8.56 -1.29 7.88
C ILE A 132 -8.14 -1.39 9.35
N SER A 133 -8.47 -2.50 10.03
CA SER A 133 -8.07 -2.68 11.43
C SER A 133 -6.54 -2.74 11.60
N MET A 134 -5.83 -3.35 10.64
CA MET A 134 -4.36 -3.42 10.67
C MET A 134 -3.73 -2.04 10.43
N ILE A 135 -4.30 -1.25 9.51
CA ILE A 135 -3.89 0.15 9.29
C ILE A 135 -4.11 0.96 10.57
N ASP A 136 -5.24 0.76 11.25
CA ASP A 136 -5.58 1.47 12.48
C ASP A 136 -4.60 1.20 13.63
N LEU A 137 -4.11 -0.02 13.75
CA LEU A 137 -3.06 -0.37 14.71
C LEU A 137 -1.75 0.40 14.44
N GLN A 138 -1.52 0.85 13.20
CA GLN A 138 -0.33 1.62 12.82
C GLN A 138 -0.53 3.14 12.88
N ASN A 139 -1.70 3.66 13.29
CA ASN A 139 -1.99 5.10 13.30
C ASN A 139 -0.89 5.97 13.94
N LYS A 140 -0.35 5.53 15.09
CA LYS A 140 0.77 6.24 15.74
C LYS A 140 2.03 6.28 14.87
N GLN A 141 2.37 5.17 14.23
CA GLN A 141 3.57 5.06 13.39
C GLN A 141 3.40 5.83 12.08
N ILE A 142 2.18 5.83 11.52
CA ILE A 142 1.80 6.66 10.37
C ILE A 142 1.97 8.14 10.73
N ASP A 143 1.52 8.56 11.91
CA ASP A 143 1.69 9.94 12.38
C ASP A 143 3.16 10.31 12.57
N GLU A 144 3.99 9.39 13.07
CA GLU A 144 5.44 9.56 13.16
C GLU A 144 6.09 9.72 11.77
N LEU A 145 5.66 8.96 10.76
CA LEU A 145 6.12 9.10 9.38
C LEU A 145 5.67 10.43 8.76
N ARG A 146 4.40 10.81 8.95
CA ARG A 146 3.83 12.07 8.45
C ARG A 146 4.56 13.28 9.03
N SER A 147 4.82 13.24 10.33
CA SER A 147 5.57 14.28 11.07
C SER A 147 7.09 14.19 10.94
N ARG A 148 7.61 13.27 10.10
CA ARG A 148 9.05 13.07 9.84
C ARG A 148 9.87 12.66 11.07
N ARG A 149 9.21 12.20 12.14
CA ARG A 149 9.83 11.63 13.34
C ARG A 149 10.32 10.20 13.11
N ARG A 150 9.80 9.55 12.06
CA ARG A 150 10.21 8.26 11.55
C ARG A 150 10.42 8.36 10.04
N GLN A 151 11.26 7.50 9.50
CA GLN A 151 11.64 7.49 8.09
C GLN A 151 11.58 6.06 7.53
N LEU A 152 11.19 5.93 6.26
CA LEU A 152 11.28 4.68 5.52
C LEU A 152 12.63 4.61 4.80
N ARG A 153 13.32 3.47 4.94
CA ARG A 153 14.53 3.19 4.16
C ARG A 153 14.17 3.12 2.68
N ARG A 154 15.03 3.68 1.82
CA ARG A 154 14.87 3.53 0.37
C ARG A 154 14.84 2.06 -0.06
N GLY A 155 13.93 1.73 -0.96
CA GLY A 155 13.69 0.37 -1.47
C GLY A 155 12.87 -0.53 -0.54
N PHE A 156 12.52 -0.06 0.66
CA PHE A 156 11.78 -0.86 1.63
C PHE A 156 10.37 -1.21 1.13
N ILE A 157 9.67 -0.28 0.46
CA ILE A 157 8.32 -0.53 -0.07
C ILE A 157 8.37 -1.64 -1.13
N LYS A 158 9.39 -1.63 -1.99
CA LYS A 158 9.61 -2.69 -2.98
C LYS A 158 9.89 -4.04 -2.31
N GLU A 159 10.74 -4.06 -1.30
CA GLU A 159 11.07 -5.27 -0.53
C GLU A 159 9.84 -5.90 0.12
N ILE A 160 8.93 -5.07 0.66
CA ILE A 160 7.69 -5.53 1.31
C ILE A 160 6.77 -6.28 0.36
N VAL A 161 6.67 -5.81 -0.89
CA VAL A 161 5.85 -6.50 -1.90
C VAL A 161 6.59 -7.72 -2.44
N PHE A 162 7.88 -7.59 -2.74
CA PHE A 162 8.65 -8.64 -3.41
C PHE A 162 9.01 -9.83 -2.52
N ASN A 163 9.41 -9.59 -1.27
CA ASN A 163 9.94 -10.64 -0.40
C ASN A 163 8.90 -11.72 -0.05
N PRO A 164 7.64 -11.39 0.31
CA PRO A 164 6.62 -12.41 0.55
C PRO A 164 6.41 -13.30 -0.67
N ILE A 165 6.35 -12.70 -1.86
CA ILE A 165 6.09 -13.41 -3.11
C ILE A 165 7.27 -14.28 -3.52
N ARG A 166 8.49 -13.75 -3.43
CA ARG A 166 9.70 -14.53 -3.68
C ARG A 166 9.80 -15.71 -2.70
N SER A 167 9.51 -15.47 -1.42
CA SER A 167 9.54 -16.54 -0.42
C SER A 167 8.50 -17.64 -0.71
N LEU A 168 7.37 -17.28 -1.31
CA LEU A 168 6.39 -18.25 -1.79
C LEU A 168 6.91 -19.05 -2.98
N ARG A 169 7.53 -18.37 -3.96
CA ARG A 169 8.08 -19.00 -5.14
C ARG A 169 9.17 -20.00 -4.77
N ASP A 170 10.11 -19.59 -3.92
CA ASP A 170 11.21 -20.44 -3.48
C ASP A 170 10.69 -21.67 -2.70
N LYS A 171 9.63 -21.52 -1.87
CA LYS A 171 8.97 -22.65 -1.17
C LYS A 171 8.19 -23.57 -2.09
N PHE A 172 7.58 -23.01 -3.14
CA PHE A 172 6.81 -23.75 -4.13
C PHE A 172 7.73 -24.59 -5.03
N GLU A 173 8.82 -24.00 -5.52
CA GLU A 173 9.82 -24.68 -6.37
C GLU A 173 10.62 -25.76 -5.62
N SER A 174 10.87 -25.57 -4.32
CA SER A 174 11.59 -26.55 -3.48
C SER A 174 10.70 -27.68 -2.94
N SER A 175 9.38 -27.53 -2.99
CA SER A 175 8.45 -28.55 -2.51
C SER A 175 8.20 -29.62 -3.57
N THR A 176 8.90 -30.75 -3.45
CA THR A 176 8.66 -31.95 -4.26
C THR A 176 7.31 -32.62 -4.00
N ASN A 177 6.57 -32.21 -2.96
CA ASN A 177 5.22 -32.70 -2.64
C ASN A 177 4.14 -31.68 -3.01
N LYS A 178 3.26 -32.08 -3.93
CA LYS A 178 2.17 -31.34 -4.60
C LYS A 178 1.09 -30.67 -3.71
N ILE A 179 1.23 -30.61 -2.39
CA ILE A 179 0.29 -29.90 -1.52
C ILE A 179 1.06 -29.27 -0.35
N SER A 180 1.98 -28.38 -0.67
CA SER A 180 2.64 -27.60 0.36
C SER A 180 1.75 -26.42 0.68
N ARG A 181 1.06 -26.49 1.83
CA ARG A 181 0.30 -25.36 2.38
C ARG A 181 1.28 -24.20 2.55
N LEU A 182 1.16 -23.21 1.67
CA LEU A 182 2.00 -22.02 1.70
C LEU A 182 1.52 -21.11 2.82
N GLU A 183 2.18 -21.19 3.96
CA GLU A 183 1.91 -20.31 5.10
C GLU A 183 2.67 -18.99 4.94
N ILE A 184 1.92 -17.90 4.82
CA ILE A 184 2.43 -16.51 4.82
C ILE A 184 1.87 -15.84 6.09
N PRO A 185 2.70 -15.12 6.86
CA PRO A 185 2.18 -14.27 7.92
C PRO A 185 1.17 -13.25 7.36
N THR A 186 -0.02 -13.19 7.96
CA THR A 186 -1.12 -12.31 7.53
C THR A 186 -0.68 -10.86 7.40
N GLN A 187 0.19 -10.37 8.28
CA GLN A 187 0.72 -9.01 8.24
C GLN A 187 1.55 -8.74 6.97
N LYS A 188 2.34 -9.71 6.50
CA LYS A 188 3.12 -9.57 5.26
C LYS A 188 2.21 -9.51 4.04
N LEU A 189 1.17 -10.35 4.03
CA LEU A 189 0.19 -10.37 2.94
C LEU A 189 -0.66 -9.09 2.93
N VAL A 190 -1.20 -8.68 4.07
CA VAL A 190 -1.96 -7.43 4.22
C VAL A 190 -1.11 -6.23 3.81
N GLY A 191 0.12 -6.13 4.32
CA GLY A 191 1.03 -5.04 3.95
C GLY A 191 1.31 -4.97 2.45
N ALA A 192 1.53 -6.13 1.80
CA ALA A 192 1.72 -6.18 0.36
C ALA A 192 0.46 -5.78 -0.43
N ILE A 193 -0.72 -6.25 -0.01
CA ILE A 193 -2.00 -5.88 -0.64
C ILE A 193 -2.21 -4.37 -0.54
N THR A 194 -2.07 -3.80 0.65
CA THR A 194 -2.23 -2.35 0.89
C THR A 194 -1.26 -1.55 0.04
N VAL A 195 0.02 -1.93 -0.02
CA VAL A 195 0.99 -1.22 -0.88
C VAL A 195 0.57 -1.28 -2.35
N VAL A 196 0.22 -2.47 -2.86
CA VAL A 196 -0.13 -2.66 -4.28
C VAL A 196 -1.41 -1.94 -4.67
N SER A 197 -2.46 -1.97 -3.84
CA SER A 197 -3.70 -1.23 -4.09
C SER A 197 -3.45 0.26 -4.16
N ASP A 198 -2.66 0.79 -3.23
CA ASP A 198 -2.57 2.23 -3.02
C ASP A 198 -1.55 2.91 -3.89
N THR A 199 -0.47 2.21 -4.29
CA THR A 199 0.45 2.73 -5.31
C THR A 199 -0.25 2.97 -6.65
N SER A 200 -1.37 2.29 -6.90
CA SER A 200 -2.16 2.50 -8.13
C SER A 200 -2.90 3.84 -8.16
N VAL A 201 -3.22 4.43 -7.00
CA VAL A 201 -4.03 5.66 -6.89
C VAL A 201 -3.25 6.92 -6.51
N LEU A 202 -1.96 6.80 -6.18
CA LEU A 202 -1.08 7.89 -5.70
C LEU A 202 -1.13 9.19 -6.52
N PHE A 203 -1.33 9.11 -7.83
CA PHE A 203 -1.27 10.27 -8.74
C PHE A 203 -2.58 10.53 -9.49
N THR A 204 -3.71 10.03 -8.97
CA THR A 204 -5.00 10.14 -9.66
C THR A 204 -5.71 11.45 -9.37
N THR A 205 -6.13 11.67 -8.13
CA THR A 205 -6.83 12.88 -7.67
C THR A 205 -6.19 13.41 -6.40
N ARG A 206 -6.60 14.62 -5.99
CA ARG A 206 -6.06 15.28 -4.79
C ARG A 206 -6.16 14.40 -3.54
N ASP A 207 -7.34 13.86 -3.26
CA ASP A 207 -7.57 13.13 -2.02
C ASP A 207 -7.07 11.69 -2.12
N TRP A 208 -7.23 11.05 -3.28
CA TRP A 208 -6.67 9.71 -3.52
C TRP A 208 -5.15 9.67 -3.47
N GLY A 209 -4.46 10.73 -3.90
CA GLY A 209 -3.01 10.79 -3.78
C GLY A 209 -2.55 10.82 -2.32
N VAL A 210 -3.25 11.57 -1.47
CA VAL A 210 -2.94 11.64 -0.02
C VAL A 210 -3.29 10.33 0.65
N ALA A 211 -4.49 9.79 0.41
CA ALA A 211 -4.94 8.52 0.97
C ALA A 211 -3.99 7.38 0.56
N GLY A 212 -3.63 7.29 -0.72
CA GLY A 212 -2.70 6.28 -1.21
C GLY A 212 -1.30 6.42 -0.59
N THR A 213 -0.85 7.65 -0.32
CA THR A 213 0.44 7.88 0.37
C THR A 213 0.40 7.39 1.81
N ILE A 214 -0.67 7.73 2.54
CA ILE A 214 -0.89 7.28 3.93
C ILE A 214 -1.01 5.75 3.98
N SER A 215 -1.80 5.17 3.09
CA SER A 215 -2.05 3.73 3.02
C SER A 215 -0.78 2.97 2.67
N THR A 216 0.02 3.47 1.72
CA THR A 216 1.33 2.86 1.37
C THR A 216 2.30 2.91 2.56
N MET A 217 2.35 4.01 3.32
CA MET A 217 3.12 4.10 4.57
C MET A 217 2.61 3.08 5.59
N ALA A 218 1.30 2.94 5.76
CA ALA A 218 0.67 1.99 6.67
C ALA A 218 1.01 0.55 6.29
N GLY A 219 0.86 0.18 5.01
CA GLY A 219 1.20 -1.14 4.49
C GLY A 219 2.67 -1.49 4.75
N ALA A 220 3.57 -0.52 4.60
CA ALA A 220 4.97 -0.70 4.93
C ALA A 220 5.20 -0.96 6.43
N MET A 221 4.47 -0.26 7.30
CA MET A 221 4.57 -0.45 8.74
C MET A 221 4.01 -1.80 9.20
N ILE A 222 2.86 -2.21 8.68
CA ILE A 222 2.25 -3.51 8.98
C ILE A 222 3.25 -4.63 8.64
N ALA A 223 3.85 -4.60 7.45
CA ALA A 223 4.83 -5.60 7.04
C ALA A 223 6.10 -5.60 7.89
N ALA A 224 6.54 -4.43 8.37
CA ALA A 224 7.71 -4.30 9.25
C ALA A 224 7.51 -4.99 10.61
N THR A 225 6.29 -4.97 11.14
CA THR A 225 5.95 -5.60 12.43
C THR A 225 5.90 -7.13 12.41
N ALA A 226 6.01 -7.73 11.22
CA ALA A 226 5.98 -9.17 11.00
C ALA A 226 7.37 -9.85 11.02
N GLN A 227 8.41 -9.12 11.44
CA GLN A 227 9.78 -9.59 11.64
C GLN A 227 9.99 -9.98 13.10
#